data_AF-A0A1M3CRS5-F1
#
_entry.id   AF-A0A1M3CRS5-F1
#
_cell.length_a   1.000
_cell.length_b   1.000
_cell.length_c   1.000
_cell.angle_alpha   90.00
_cell.angle_beta   90.00
_cell.angle_gamma   90.00
#
_symmetry.space_group_name_H-M   'P 1'
#
loop_
_entity.id
_entity.type
_entity.pdbx_description
1 polymer ?
#
loop_
_entity_poly.entity_id
_entity_poly.type
_entity_poly.pdbx_seq_one_letter_code
_entity_poly.pdbx_strand_id
1 'polypeptide(L)'
;MNSQEMMSKVKYRLFIGCIISAELRLQLSQSIRWKQAKIVASTQEDLEETHYHEKDYIGRFLDYSPINLNDLRLTEAKVMQAIKNYCPEYACEKIKIVVFSQVFVS
;
A
#
# COMPACT_ATOMS: atom_id res chain seq x y z
N MET A 1 37.92 -8.01 14.99
CA MET A 1 36.67 -8.36 14.27
C MET A 1 35.54 -8.24 15.28
N ASN A 2 34.74 -7.16 15.18
CA ASN A 2 33.79 -6.76 16.22
C ASN A 2 32.47 -7.52 16.11
N SER A 3 32.09 -8.17 17.21
CA SER A 3 30.89 -8.98 17.39
C SER A 3 29.61 -8.13 17.58
N GLN A 4 29.29 -7.24 16.64
CA GLN A 4 28.08 -6.38 16.70
C GLN A 4 27.04 -6.62 15.59
N GLU A 5 27.22 -7.63 14.72
CA GLU A 5 26.34 -7.84 13.55
C GLU A 5 25.03 -8.62 13.78
N MET A 6 24.70 -9.10 14.99
CA MET A 6 23.71 -10.18 15.14
C MET A 6 22.37 -9.84 15.84
N MET A 7 21.77 -8.67 15.58
CA MET A 7 20.36 -8.44 15.95
C MET A 7 19.56 -7.64 14.92
N SER A 8 19.79 -7.85 13.62
CA SER A 8 18.84 -7.37 12.61
C SER A 8 17.48 -8.03 12.84
N LYS A 9 16.46 -7.24 13.17
CA LYS A 9 15.10 -7.78 13.35
C LYS A 9 14.46 -7.88 11.98
N VAL A 10 14.11 -9.09 11.58
CA VAL A 10 13.32 -9.33 10.38
C VAL A 10 11.85 -9.15 10.72
N LYS A 11 11.19 -8.17 10.10
CA LYS A 11 9.74 -7.96 10.20
C LYS A 11 9.07 -8.32 8.88
N TYR A 12 7.96 -9.05 8.96
CA TYR A 12 7.10 -9.33 7.82
C TYR A 12 5.86 -8.46 7.93
N ARG A 13 5.52 -7.74 6.86
CA ARG A 13 4.25 -7.02 6.75
C ARG A 13 3.51 -7.54 5.52
N LEU A 14 2.20 -7.74 5.64
CA LEU A 14 1.36 -8.05 4.49
C LEU A 14 0.95 -6.74 3.82
N PHE A 15 1.21 -6.62 2.53
CA PHE A 15 0.71 -5.54 1.71
C PHE A 15 -0.56 -5.98 1.00
N ILE A 16 -1.55 -5.09 0.95
CA ILE A 16 -2.75 -5.25 0.15
C ILE A 16 -2.99 -3.97 -0.66
N GLY A 17 -3.13 -4.11 -1.97
CA GLY A 17 -3.20 -2.97 -2.87
C GLY A 17 -3.37 -3.36 -4.32
N CYS A 18 -3.10 -2.43 -5.23
CA CYS A 18 -3.11 -2.69 -6.66
C CYS A 18 -1.90 -2.11 -7.36
N ILE A 19 -1.60 -2.61 -8.56
CA ILE A 19 -0.54 -2.08 -9.41
C ILE A 19 -0.90 -0.64 -9.82
N ILE A 20 0.08 0.27 -9.76
CA ILE A 20 -0.06 1.61 -10.30
C ILE A 20 0.15 1.56 -11.81
N SER A 21 -0.95 1.43 -12.56
CA SER A 21 -0.92 1.55 -14.02
C SER A 21 -0.56 2.98 -14.46
N ALA A 22 -0.16 3.17 -15.73
CA ALA A 22 0.13 4.50 -16.27
C ALA A 22 -1.08 5.46 -16.18
N GLU A 23 -2.28 4.94 -16.41
CA GLU A 23 -3.54 5.69 -16.28
C GLU A 23 -3.79 6.10 -14.82
N LEU A 24 -3.65 5.16 -13.88
CA LEU A 24 -3.79 5.46 -12.45
C LEU A 24 -2.73 6.44 -11.97
N ARG A 25 -1.49 6.30 -12.45
CA ARG A 25 -0.37 7.22 -12.16
C ARG A 25 -0.72 8.65 -12.58
N LEU A 26 -1.25 8.81 -13.79
CA LEU A 26 -1.66 10.11 -14.31
C LEU A 26 -2.78 10.72 -13.44
N GLN A 27 -3.82 9.94 -13.12
CA GLN A 27 -4.94 10.38 -12.28
C GLN A 27 -4.48 10.78 -10.86
N LEU A 28 -3.64 9.96 -10.23
CA LEU A 28 -3.03 10.26 -8.93
C LEU A 28 -2.20 11.56 -9.00
N SER A 29 -1.45 11.78 -10.08
CA SER A 29 -0.66 13.02 -10.26
C SER A 29 -1.52 14.28 -10.43
N GLN A 30 -2.81 14.15 -10.73
CA GLN A 30 -3.76 15.26 -10.83
C GLN A 30 -4.56 15.46 -9.52
N SER A 31 -4.65 14.42 -8.70
CA SER A 31 -5.39 14.45 -7.44
C SER A 31 -4.71 15.31 -6.37
N ILE A 32 -5.35 16.42 -6.00
CA ILE A 32 -4.89 17.30 -4.91
C ILE A 32 -4.92 16.54 -3.57
N ARG A 33 -5.96 15.74 -3.33
CA ARG A 33 -6.11 14.96 -2.10
C ARG A 33 -4.98 13.94 -1.94
N TRP A 34 -4.62 13.26 -3.02
CA TRP A 34 -3.49 12.33 -3.00
C TRP A 34 -2.17 13.04 -2.71
N LYS A 35 -1.91 14.16 -3.39
CA LYS A 35 -0.71 14.97 -3.14
C LYS A 35 -0.61 15.40 -1.68
N GLN A 36 -1.73 15.81 -1.08
CA GLN A 36 -1.79 16.18 0.34
C GLN A 36 -1.51 14.97 1.24
N ALA A 37 -2.12 13.81 0.97
CA ALA A 37 -1.88 12.57 1.72
C ALA A 37 -0.40 12.15 1.70
N LYS A 38 0.29 12.32 0.57
CA LYS A 38 1.74 12.04 0.48
C LYS A 38 2.62 12.97 1.32
N ILE A 39 2.20 14.20 1.54
CA ILE A 39 2.96 15.20 2.31
C ILE A 39 2.71 15.03 3.80
N VAL A 40 1.44 14.86 4.17
CA VAL A 40 0.99 14.69 5.55
C VAL A 40 1.06 13.19 5.86
N ALA A 41 2.26 12.62 5.91
CA ALA A 41 2.52 11.21 6.21
C ALA A 41 2.15 10.86 7.68
N SER A 42 0.88 11.03 8.06
CA SER A 42 0.47 11.19 9.46
C SER A 42 -0.73 10.33 9.86
N THR A 43 -1.38 9.61 8.95
CA THR A 43 -2.44 8.68 9.36
C THR A 43 -2.12 7.27 8.90
N GLN A 44 -2.20 6.30 9.82
CA GLN A 44 -2.14 4.86 9.51
C GLN A 44 -3.27 4.40 8.56
N GLU A 45 -4.13 5.32 8.13
CA GLU A 45 -5.25 5.07 7.24
C GLU A 45 -5.03 5.59 5.81
N ASP A 46 -3.93 6.27 5.50
CA ASP A 46 -3.70 6.67 4.10
C ASP A 46 -3.08 5.53 3.28
N LEU A 47 -3.22 5.61 1.96
CA LEU A 47 -2.56 4.67 1.06
C LEU A 47 -1.08 5.01 0.93
N GLU A 48 -0.27 3.97 0.81
CA GLU A 48 1.18 4.06 0.60
C GLU A 48 1.54 3.51 -0.77
N GLU A 49 2.56 4.11 -1.40
CA GLU A 49 3.21 3.54 -2.58
C GLU A 49 4.33 2.60 -2.14
N THR A 50 4.40 1.40 -2.73
CA THR A 50 5.52 0.47 -2.53
C THR A 50 6.02 -0.07 -3.87
N HIS A 51 7.30 -0.45 -3.93
CA HIS A 51 7.90 -1.08 -5.09
C HIS A 51 8.16 -2.56 -4.78
N TYR A 52 7.67 -3.45 -5.65
CA TYR A 52 7.78 -4.90 -5.49
C TYR A 52 7.85 -5.59 -6.86
N HIS A 53 8.83 -6.49 -7.06
CA HIS A 53 9.07 -7.17 -8.35
C HIS A 53 8.99 -6.24 -9.58
N GLU A 54 9.79 -5.17 -9.57
CA GLU A 54 9.91 -4.20 -10.67
C GLU A 54 8.62 -3.42 -11.00
N LYS A 55 7.64 -3.46 -10.11
CA LYS A 55 6.36 -2.77 -10.27
C LYS A 55 6.05 -1.92 -9.06
N ASP A 56 5.37 -0.80 -9.32
CA ASP A 56 4.87 0.06 -8.27
C ASP A 56 3.43 -0.32 -7.93
N TYR A 57 3.13 -0.29 -6.64
CA TYR A 57 1.83 -0.60 -6.08
C TYR A 57 1.38 0.54 -5.18
N ILE A 58 0.06 0.72 -5.08
CA ILE A 58 -0.58 1.61 -4.10
C ILE A 58 -1.53 0.78 -3.24
N GLY A 59 -1.47 0.96 -1.93
CA GLY A 59 -2.21 0.10 -1.01
C GLY A 59 -1.89 0.39 0.45
N ARG A 60 -2.02 -0.62 1.30
CA ARG A 60 -1.69 -0.53 2.73
C ARG A 60 -0.90 -1.74 3.19
N PHE A 61 -0.03 -1.51 4.16
CA PHE A 61 0.57 -2.57 4.97
C PHE A 61 -0.31 -2.87 6.18
N LEU A 62 -0.40 -4.15 6.53
CA LEU A 62 -1.04 -4.64 7.74
C LEU A 62 0.04 -4.97 8.77
N ASP A 63 -0.01 -4.26 9.90
CA ASP A 63 1.05 -4.25 10.94
C ASP A 63 0.77 -5.16 12.13
N TYR A 64 -0.37 -5.83 12.13
CA TYR A 64 -0.80 -6.72 13.20
C TYR A 64 -0.79 -8.17 12.72
N SER A 65 -0.61 -9.10 13.66
CA SER A 65 -0.73 -10.54 13.45
C SER A 65 -1.40 -11.14 14.68
N PRO A 66 -2.36 -12.08 14.53
CA PRO A 66 -2.80 -12.71 13.29
C PRO A 66 -3.72 -11.81 12.44
N ILE A 67 -3.67 -11.99 11.11
CA ILE A 67 -4.60 -11.37 10.15
C ILE A 67 -5.56 -12.44 9.68
N ASN A 68 -6.87 -12.17 9.78
CA ASN A 68 -7.90 -13.08 9.28
C ASN A 68 -8.41 -12.65 7.89
N LEU A 69 -9.19 -13.52 7.23
CA LEU A 69 -9.73 -13.24 5.90
C LEU A 69 -10.70 -12.05 5.87
N ASN A 70 -11.41 -11.77 6.96
CA ASN A 70 -12.31 -10.62 7.03
C ASN A 70 -11.51 -9.31 7.09
N ASP A 71 -10.39 -9.28 7.81
CA ASP A 71 -9.49 -8.12 7.85
C ASP A 71 -8.95 -7.79 6.46
N LEU A 72 -8.59 -8.82 5.67
CA LEU A 72 -8.16 -8.65 4.28
C LEU A 72 -9.27 -8.04 3.43
N ARG A 73 -10.50 -8.56 3.50
CA ARG A 73 -11.66 -8.04 2.75
C ARG A 73 -12.03 -6.61 3.14
N LEU A 74 -11.96 -6.29 4.44
CA LEU A 74 -12.21 -4.94 4.92
C LEU A 74 -11.14 -3.98 4.41
N THR A 75 -9.88 -4.41 4.40
CA THR A 75 -8.79 -3.57 3.91
C THR A 75 -8.85 -3.40 2.40
N GLU A 76 -9.21 -4.44 1.66
CA GLU A 76 -9.51 -4.37 0.22
C GLU A 76 -10.56 -3.30 -0.07
N ALA A 77 -11.69 -3.34 0.62
CA ALA A 77 -12.75 -2.35 0.47
C ALA A 77 -12.27 -0.92 0.80
N LYS A 78 -11.47 -0.76 1.87
CA LYS A 78 -10.87 0.53 2.24
C LYS A 78 -9.90 1.04 1.17
N VAL A 79 -9.06 0.18 0.60
CA VAL A 79 -8.14 0.56 -0.49
C VAL A 79 -8.93 1.02 -1.71
N MET A 80 -9.93 0.26 -2.12
CA MET A 80 -10.78 0.61 -3.26
C MET A 80 -11.52 1.94 -3.04
N GLN A 81 -12.06 2.14 -1.84
CA GLN A 81 -12.72 3.40 -1.47
C GLN A 81 -11.75 4.58 -1.48
N ALA A 82 -10.54 4.41 -0.96
CA ALA A 82 -9.52 5.46 -0.94
C ALA A 82 -9.07 5.82 -2.38
N ILE A 83 -8.83 4.84 -3.25
CA ILE A 83 -8.51 5.09 -4.66
C ILE A 83 -9.64 5.87 -5.33
N LYS A 84 -10.90 5.49 -5.12
CA LYS A 84 -12.06 6.21 -5.67
C LYS A 84 -12.18 7.64 -5.12
N ASN A 85 -11.84 7.85 -3.85
CA ASN A 85 -11.85 9.17 -3.22
C ASN A 85 -10.76 10.09 -3.78
N TYR A 86 -9.61 9.52 -4.16
CA TYR A 86 -8.52 10.25 -4.80
C TYR A 86 -8.75 10.46 -6.30
N CYS A 87 -9.34 9.49 -6.98
CA CYS A 87 -9.52 9.44 -8.44
C CYS A 87 -10.98 9.01 -8.79
N PRO A 88 -11.97 9.91 -8.70
CA PRO A 88 -13.38 9.55 -8.86
C PRO A 88 -13.76 9.06 -10.27
N GLU A 89 -13.07 9.56 -11.29
CA GLU A 89 -13.29 9.24 -12.70
C GLU A 89 -12.56 7.96 -13.14
N TYR A 90 -11.69 7.41 -12.28
CA TYR A 90 -10.94 6.21 -12.62
C TYR A 90 -11.86 4.98 -12.56
N ALA A 91 -11.89 4.22 -13.65
CA ALA A 91 -12.71 3.01 -13.78
C ALA A 91 -12.21 1.91 -12.82
N CYS A 92 -12.77 1.91 -11.60
CA CYS A 92 -12.38 1.01 -10.52
C CYS A 92 -12.54 -0.48 -10.86
N GLU A 93 -13.39 -0.82 -11.84
CA GLU A 93 -13.61 -2.19 -12.34
C GLU A 93 -12.34 -2.82 -12.93
N LYS A 94 -11.35 -2.01 -13.33
CA LYS A 94 -10.06 -2.48 -13.84
C LYS A 94 -9.03 -2.76 -12.74
N ILE A 95 -9.34 -2.43 -11.48
CA ILE A 95 -8.41 -2.58 -10.38
C ILE A 95 -8.41 -4.05 -9.93
N LYS A 96 -7.27 -4.71 -10.15
CA LYS A 96 -7.02 -6.03 -9.56
C LYS A 96 -6.24 -5.85 -8.25
N ILE A 97 -6.90 -6.19 -7.14
CA ILE A 97 -6.26 -6.20 -5.83
C ILE A 97 -5.31 -7.41 -5.75
N VAL A 98 -4.15 -7.18 -5.15
CA VAL A 98 -3.13 -8.17 -4.86
C VAL A 98 -2.78 -8.14 -3.38
N VAL A 99 -2.34 -9.28 -2.87
CA VAL A 99 -1.80 -9.41 -1.52
C VAL A 99 -0.43 -10.07 -1.63
N PHE A 100 0.57 -9.49 -0.98
CA PHE A 100 1.91 -10.10 -0.89
C PHE A 100 2.59 -9.74 0.43
N SER A 101 3.49 -10.61 0.89
CA SER A 101 4.33 -10.33 2.05
C SER A 101 5.60 -9.59 1.63
N GLN A 102 5.96 -8.54 2.34
CA GLN A 102 7.23 -7.85 2.17
C GLN A 102 8.08 -7.97 3.44
N VAL A 103 9.35 -8.30 3.23
CA VAL A 103 10.35 -8.46 4.29
C VAL A 103 11.03 -7.14 4.53
N PHE A 104 11.02 -6.68 5.77
CA PHE A 104 11.73 -5.50 6.22
C PHE A 104 12.86 -5.93 7.16
N VAL A 105 14.09 -5.57 6.79
CA VAL A 105 15.28 -5.79 7.62
C VAL A 105 15.62 -4.45 8.26
N SER A 106 15.64 -4.43 9.60
CA SER A 106 15.96 -3.25 10.41
C SER A 106 17.04 -3.54 11.43
#